data_AF-A0A7C0U1Y0-F1
#
_entry.id   AF-A0A7C0U1Y0-F1
#
_cell.length_a   1.000
_cell.length_b   1.000
_cell.length_c   1.000
_cell.angle_alpha   90.00
_cell.angle_beta   90.00
_cell.angle_gamma   90.00
#
_symmetry.space_group_name_H-M   'P 1'
#
loop_
_entity.id
_entity.type
_entity.pdbx_description
1 polymer ?
#
loop_
_entity_poly.entity_id
_entity_poly.type
_entity_poly.pdbx_seq_one_letter_code
_entity_poly.pdbx_strand_id
1 'polypeptide(L)'
;MVKNKENIITKLERGRAEFAYKCVFYIVNPNKDGITLNILQKALEENLKKELNENKITKERIEELLKSIQNFCKKENYESLSESGKKIVNHYKKLNENYRSYVKRLPQMILSNGLGQALAFIYSKKKMGNAYDFLYFHISQYLESEIPARIPPKEKDKDLAEWVISLDSLQYRYVTEEVLAFLNWLKRFAEGMIEVGGEE
;
A
#
# COMPACT_ATOMS: atom_id res chain seq x y z
N MET A 1 -0.10 19.25 38.33
CA MET A 1 -0.59 19.37 36.94
C MET A 1 0.47 18.86 35.98
N VAL A 2 0.38 17.61 35.55
CA VAL A 2 1.30 17.00 34.58
C VAL A 2 0.86 17.43 33.18
N LYS A 3 1.34 18.59 32.71
CA LYS A 3 1.09 19.04 31.33
C LYS A 3 2.15 18.45 30.40
N ASN A 4 1.76 17.32 29.80
CA ASN A 4 1.96 16.91 28.41
C ASN A 4 3.08 17.65 27.62
N LYS A 5 4.26 17.04 27.57
CA LYS A 5 5.33 17.36 26.60
C LYS A 5 5.58 16.14 25.72
N GLU A 6 4.64 15.79 24.85
CA GLU A 6 5.07 15.10 23.63
C GLU A 6 5.93 16.11 22.86
N ASN A 7 7.23 15.86 22.74
CA ASN A 7 8.13 16.67 21.93
C ASN A 7 7.68 16.56 20.45
N ILE A 8 7.77 17.65 19.68
CA ILE A 8 7.33 17.71 18.27
C ILE A 8 7.93 16.57 17.44
N ILE A 9 9.20 16.22 17.72
CA ILE A 9 9.90 15.09 17.08
C ILE A 9 9.21 13.76 17.40
N THR A 10 8.86 13.52 18.67
CA THR A 10 8.17 12.31 19.11
C THR A 10 6.79 12.19 18.46
N LYS A 11 6.07 13.31 18.34
CA LYS A 11 4.77 13.36 17.66
C LYS A 11 4.89 13.03 16.17
N LEU A 12 5.92 13.54 15.51
CA LEU A 12 6.19 13.30 14.09
C LEU A 12 6.57 11.84 13.81
N GLU A 13 7.51 11.27 14.57
CA GLU A 13 7.89 9.86 14.45
C GLU A 13 6.72 8.93 14.74
N ARG A 14 5.92 9.24 15.76
CA ARG A 14 4.70 8.50 16.09
C ARG A 14 3.70 8.56 14.93
N GLY A 15 3.46 9.74 14.35
CA GLY A 15 2.58 9.90 13.20
C GLY A 15 3.01 9.06 12.00
N ARG A 16 4.31 9.12 11.64
CA ARG A 16 4.89 8.28 10.57
C ARG A 16 4.66 6.80 10.83
N ALA A 17 4.98 6.33 12.03
CA ALA A 17 4.83 4.94 12.41
C ALA A 17 3.36 4.49 12.37
N GLU A 18 2.44 5.29 12.93
CA GLU A 18 1.00 4.97 12.93
C GLU A 18 0.43 4.91 11.51
N PHE A 19 0.80 5.83 10.62
CA PHE A 19 0.36 5.82 9.23
C PHE A 19 0.93 4.62 8.47
N ALA A 20 2.24 4.36 8.62
CA ALA A 20 2.91 3.23 8.00
C ALA A 20 2.32 1.88 8.43
N TYR A 21 2.03 1.73 9.74
CA TYR A 21 1.36 0.56 10.27
C TYR A 21 0.00 0.36 9.60
N LYS A 22 -0.84 1.41 9.52
CA LYS A 22 -2.16 1.34 8.89
C LYS A 22 -2.07 0.92 7.42
N CYS A 23 -1.15 1.50 6.65
CA CYS A 23 -0.93 1.11 5.26
C CYS A 23 -0.68 -0.39 5.11
N VAL A 24 0.23 -0.97 5.91
CA VAL A 24 0.52 -2.41 5.85
C VAL A 24 -0.65 -3.23 6.39
N PHE A 25 -1.24 -2.79 7.50
CA PHE A 25 -2.38 -3.46 8.14
C PHE A 25 -3.56 -3.63 7.19
N TYR A 26 -3.89 -2.61 6.39
CA TYR A 26 -4.99 -2.67 5.43
C TYR A 26 -4.68 -3.53 4.21
N ILE A 27 -3.41 -3.64 3.79
CA ILE A 27 -3.01 -4.62 2.76
C ILE A 27 -3.18 -6.05 3.28
N VAL A 28 -2.78 -6.31 4.52
CA VAL A 28 -2.91 -7.62 5.16
C VAL A 28 -4.38 -7.92 5.56
N ASN A 29 -5.18 -6.88 5.80
CA ASN A 29 -6.57 -7.01 6.22
C ASN A 29 -7.46 -6.07 5.39
N PRO A 30 -7.68 -6.37 4.10
CA PRO A 30 -8.44 -5.51 3.20
C PRO A 30 -9.83 -5.16 3.73
N ASN A 31 -10.45 -6.09 4.45
CA ASN A 31 -11.77 -5.92 5.04
C ASN A 31 -11.85 -4.86 6.16
N LYS A 32 -10.70 -4.34 6.64
CA LYS A 32 -10.62 -3.29 7.67
C LYS A 32 -10.55 -1.88 7.09
N ASP A 33 -10.46 -1.74 5.77
CA ASP A 33 -10.46 -0.45 5.08
C ASP A 33 -11.28 -0.51 3.78
N GLY A 34 -12.34 0.29 3.72
CA GLY A 34 -13.27 0.27 2.59
C GLY A 34 -12.63 0.67 1.26
N ILE A 35 -11.61 1.54 1.29
CA ILE A 35 -10.90 1.98 0.09
C ILE A 35 -10.07 0.83 -0.47
N THR A 36 -9.23 0.22 0.37
CA THR A 36 -8.41 -0.94 0.01
C THR A 36 -9.25 -2.10 -0.51
N LEU A 37 -10.35 -2.42 0.17
CA LEU A 37 -11.27 -3.47 -0.26
C LEU A 37 -11.85 -3.19 -1.65
N ASN A 38 -12.30 -1.96 -1.89
CA ASN A 38 -12.89 -1.55 -3.17
C ASN A 38 -11.87 -1.60 -4.32
N ILE A 39 -10.64 -1.11 -4.10
CA ILE A 39 -9.56 -1.18 -5.09
C ILE A 39 -9.31 -2.66 -5.47
N LEU A 40 -9.18 -3.54 -4.49
CA LEU A 40 -8.95 -4.96 -4.73
C LEU A 40 -10.11 -5.65 -5.43
N GLN A 41 -11.34 -5.34 -5.01
CA GLN A 41 -12.54 -5.88 -5.62
C GLN A 41 -12.60 -5.49 -7.11
N LYS A 42 -12.43 -4.21 -7.44
CA LYS A 42 -12.41 -3.74 -8.82
C LYS A 42 -11.31 -4.38 -9.64
N ALA A 43 -10.10 -4.47 -9.10
CA ALA A 43 -8.98 -5.14 -9.77
C ALA A 43 -9.29 -6.61 -10.09
N LEU A 44 -9.91 -7.32 -9.15
CA LEU A 44 -10.28 -8.73 -9.34
C LEU A 44 -11.46 -8.90 -10.30
N GLU A 45 -12.45 -8.02 -10.25
CA GLU A 45 -13.55 -8.00 -11.22
C GLU A 45 -13.05 -7.80 -12.66
N GLU A 46 -12.05 -6.93 -12.86
CA GLU A 46 -11.42 -6.75 -14.16
C GLU A 46 -10.60 -7.99 -14.56
N ASN A 47 -9.79 -8.53 -13.65
CA ASN A 47 -8.95 -9.71 -13.92
C ASN A 47 -9.75 -10.98 -14.18
N LEU A 48 -10.94 -11.11 -13.59
CA LEU A 48 -11.86 -12.25 -13.69
C LEU A 48 -13.08 -11.96 -14.58
N LYS A 49 -13.00 -10.93 -15.43
CA LYS A 49 -14.12 -10.49 -16.28
C LYS A 49 -14.71 -11.63 -17.13
N LYS A 50 -13.86 -12.54 -17.63
CA LYS A 50 -14.30 -13.70 -18.41
C LYS A 50 -15.09 -14.68 -17.53
N GLU A 51 -14.59 -14.99 -16.35
CA GLU A 51 -15.23 -15.89 -15.39
C GLU A 51 -16.56 -15.33 -14.87
N LEU A 52 -16.65 -14.01 -14.68
CA LEU A 52 -17.89 -13.32 -14.35
C LEU A 52 -18.93 -13.47 -15.49
N ASN A 53 -18.52 -13.26 -16.74
CA ASN A 53 -19.42 -13.41 -17.90
C ASN A 53 -19.89 -14.85 -18.11
N GLU A 54 -19.05 -15.84 -17.76
CA GLU A 54 -19.36 -17.26 -17.83
C GLU A 54 -20.10 -17.79 -16.58
N ASN A 55 -20.50 -16.90 -15.65
CA ASN A 55 -21.13 -17.24 -14.37
C ASN A 55 -20.35 -18.26 -13.52
N LYS A 56 -19.02 -18.34 -13.69
CA LYS A 56 -18.14 -19.22 -12.90
C LYS A 56 -17.86 -18.66 -11.51
N ILE A 57 -18.07 -17.36 -11.34
CA ILE A 57 -17.99 -16.64 -10.06
C ILE A 57 -18.92 -15.42 -10.12
N THR A 58 -19.41 -14.96 -8.97
CA THR A 58 -20.21 -13.74 -8.86
C THR A 58 -19.41 -12.65 -8.15
N LYS A 59 -19.84 -11.38 -8.30
CA LYS A 59 -19.20 -10.25 -7.60
C LYS A 59 -19.33 -10.38 -6.08
N GLU A 60 -20.48 -10.86 -5.61
CA GLU A 60 -20.75 -11.11 -4.20
C GLU A 60 -19.80 -12.15 -3.64
N ARG A 61 -19.49 -13.20 -4.41
CA ARG A 61 -18.52 -14.22 -4.01
C ARG A 61 -17.09 -13.66 -3.95
N ILE A 62 -16.70 -12.78 -4.86
CA ILE A 62 -15.40 -12.09 -4.80
C ILE A 62 -15.31 -11.28 -3.50
N GLU A 63 -16.33 -10.51 -3.19
CA GLU A 63 -16.39 -9.68 -1.98
C GLU A 63 -16.34 -10.52 -0.70
N GLU A 64 -17.09 -11.63 -0.63
CA GLU A 64 -17.10 -12.56 0.49
C GLU A 64 -15.70 -13.16 0.75
N LEU A 65 -15.03 -13.61 -0.32
CA LEU A 65 -13.68 -14.15 -0.25
C LEU A 65 -12.68 -13.09 0.23
N LEU A 66 -12.78 -11.85 -0.26
CA LEU A 66 -11.92 -10.76 0.21
C LEU A 66 -12.17 -10.41 1.68
N LYS A 67 -13.43 -10.42 2.14
CA LYS A 67 -13.79 -10.13 3.54
C LYS A 67 -13.20 -11.13 4.52
N SER A 68 -12.91 -12.35 4.08
CA SER A 68 -12.40 -13.44 4.90
C SER A 68 -11.12 -14.06 4.32
N ILE A 69 -10.35 -13.27 3.56
CA ILE A 69 -9.24 -13.75 2.73
C ILE A 69 -8.17 -14.49 3.54
N GLN A 70 -7.92 -14.06 4.78
CA GLN A 70 -6.96 -14.69 5.69
C GLN A 70 -7.33 -16.15 6.00
N ASN A 71 -8.62 -16.46 6.12
CA ASN A 71 -9.08 -17.84 6.34
C ASN A 71 -8.77 -18.70 5.12
N PHE A 72 -8.95 -18.15 3.91
CA PHE A 72 -8.71 -18.84 2.64
C PHE A 72 -7.24 -18.95 2.25
N CYS A 73 -6.34 -18.25 2.94
CA CYS A 73 -4.90 -18.42 2.77
C CYS A 73 -4.38 -19.73 3.41
N LYS A 74 -5.10 -20.28 4.40
CA LYS A 74 -4.78 -21.54 5.07
C LYS A 74 -4.98 -22.72 4.11
N LYS A 75 -4.06 -23.70 4.14
CA LYS A 75 -3.97 -24.80 3.17
C LYS A 75 -5.31 -25.53 2.94
N GLU A 76 -5.98 -25.95 4.01
CA GLU A 76 -7.25 -26.68 3.95
C GLU A 76 -8.36 -25.88 3.23
N ASN A 77 -8.51 -24.60 3.58
CA ASN A 77 -9.50 -23.72 2.96
C ASN A 77 -9.11 -23.35 1.53
N TYR A 78 -7.82 -23.24 1.23
CA TYR A 78 -7.34 -22.94 -0.12
C TYR A 78 -7.62 -24.09 -1.09
N GLU A 79 -7.38 -25.34 -0.68
CA GLU A 79 -7.52 -26.52 -1.53
C GLU A 79 -8.98 -26.76 -1.97
N SER A 80 -9.94 -26.42 -1.09
CA SER A 80 -11.38 -26.54 -1.35
C SER A 80 -11.96 -25.45 -2.26
N LEU A 81 -11.19 -24.41 -2.61
CA LEU A 81 -11.67 -23.35 -3.50
C LEU A 81 -11.77 -23.81 -4.95
N SER A 82 -12.75 -23.23 -5.66
CA SER A 82 -12.79 -23.28 -7.12
C SER A 82 -11.56 -22.62 -7.74
N GLU A 83 -11.30 -22.89 -9.02
CA GLU A 83 -10.18 -22.28 -9.75
C GLU A 83 -10.23 -20.74 -9.69
N SER A 84 -11.40 -20.14 -9.87
CA SER A 84 -11.60 -18.69 -9.73
C SER A 84 -11.34 -18.19 -8.29
N GLY A 85 -11.73 -18.97 -7.28
CA GLY A 85 -11.42 -18.68 -5.88
C GLY A 85 -9.92 -18.71 -5.60
N LYS A 86 -9.21 -19.72 -6.11
CA LYS A 86 -7.74 -19.83 -5.99
C LYS A 86 -7.05 -18.64 -6.66
N LYS A 87 -7.53 -18.18 -7.83
CA LYS A 87 -7.00 -16.97 -8.48
C LYS A 87 -7.08 -15.72 -7.60
N ILE A 88 -8.17 -15.54 -6.85
CA ILE A 88 -8.34 -14.41 -5.91
C ILE A 88 -7.31 -14.49 -4.78
N VAL A 89 -7.20 -15.66 -4.13
CA VAL A 89 -6.24 -15.86 -3.04
C VAL A 89 -4.80 -15.68 -3.54
N ASN A 90 -4.47 -16.20 -4.73
CA ASN A 90 -3.14 -16.06 -5.31
C ASN A 90 -2.83 -14.60 -5.69
N HIS A 91 -3.80 -13.85 -6.20
CA HIS A 91 -3.64 -12.42 -6.43
C HIS A 91 -3.32 -11.69 -5.13
N TYR A 92 -4.06 -11.99 -4.06
CA TYR A 92 -3.85 -11.41 -2.73
C TYR A 92 -2.47 -11.76 -2.13
N LYS A 93 -2.05 -13.03 -2.20
CA LYS A 93 -0.72 -13.47 -1.74
C LYS A 93 0.39 -12.75 -2.52
N LYS A 94 0.28 -12.73 -3.84
CA LYS A 94 1.22 -12.05 -4.74
C LYS A 94 1.26 -10.54 -4.50
N LEU A 95 0.14 -9.90 -4.17
CA LEU A 95 0.10 -8.50 -3.77
C LEU A 95 0.94 -8.28 -2.52
N ASN A 96 0.72 -9.06 -1.46
CA ASN A 96 1.45 -8.95 -0.19
C ASN A 96 2.96 -9.13 -0.37
N GLU A 97 3.36 -10.20 -1.07
CA GLU A 97 4.78 -10.49 -1.36
C GLU A 97 5.45 -9.35 -2.14
N ASN A 98 4.79 -8.89 -3.21
CA ASN A 98 5.33 -7.79 -4.02
C ASN A 98 5.35 -6.48 -3.23
N TYR A 99 4.31 -6.16 -2.46
CA TYR A 99 4.25 -4.95 -1.67
C TYR A 99 5.41 -4.89 -0.67
N ARG A 100 5.64 -5.98 0.08
CA ARG A 100 6.80 -6.14 0.97
C ARG A 100 8.12 -5.95 0.22
N SER A 101 8.30 -6.62 -0.91
CA SER A 101 9.51 -6.51 -1.74
C SER A 101 9.74 -5.08 -2.26
N TYR A 102 8.68 -4.39 -2.66
CA TYR A 102 8.78 -3.09 -3.34
C TYR A 102 9.06 -1.98 -2.33
N VAL A 103 8.38 -2.00 -1.18
CA VAL A 103 8.65 -1.10 -0.06
C VAL A 103 10.11 -1.21 0.40
N LYS A 104 10.67 -2.43 0.46
CA LYS A 104 12.08 -2.63 0.85
C LYS A 104 13.08 -1.99 -0.10
N ARG A 105 12.78 -1.99 -1.41
CA ARG A 105 13.68 -1.48 -2.46
C ARG A 105 13.55 0.01 -2.70
N LEU A 106 12.37 0.59 -2.41
CA LEU A 106 12.07 1.97 -2.75
C LEU A 106 13.01 3.00 -2.09
N PRO A 107 13.36 2.91 -0.78
CA PRO A 107 14.29 3.86 -0.17
C PRO A 107 15.62 3.94 -0.93
N GLN A 108 16.18 2.79 -1.30
CA GLN A 108 17.43 2.73 -2.05
C GLN A 108 17.28 3.33 -3.45
N MET A 109 16.16 3.07 -4.12
CA MET A 109 15.87 3.65 -5.43
C MET A 109 15.78 5.19 -5.38
N ILE A 110 15.20 5.75 -4.31
CA ILE A 110 15.13 7.19 -4.09
C ILE A 110 16.53 7.77 -3.82
N LEU A 111 17.34 7.10 -2.98
CA LEU A 111 18.70 7.55 -2.68
C LEU A 111 19.61 7.55 -3.92
N SER A 112 19.45 6.58 -4.82
CA SER A 112 20.27 6.45 -6.03
C SER A 112 19.80 7.33 -7.19
N ASN A 113 18.49 7.48 -7.39
CA ASN A 113 17.93 8.10 -8.60
C ASN A 113 17.14 9.40 -8.32
N GLY A 114 16.92 9.73 -7.05
CA GLY A 114 16.04 10.82 -6.62
C GLY A 114 14.55 10.43 -6.58
N LEU A 115 13.77 11.22 -5.82
CA LEU A 115 12.35 10.98 -5.59
C LEU A 115 11.53 10.98 -6.89
N GLY A 116 11.71 11.98 -7.75
CA GLY A 116 10.95 12.13 -8.99
C GLY A 116 11.08 10.93 -9.93
N GLN A 117 12.31 10.45 -10.18
CA GLN A 117 12.53 9.28 -11.04
C GLN A 117 11.99 8.00 -10.41
N ALA A 118 12.16 7.82 -9.10
CA ALA A 118 11.60 6.69 -8.37
C ALA A 118 10.06 6.64 -8.47
N LEU A 119 9.39 7.79 -8.31
CA LEU A 119 7.93 7.89 -8.44
C LEU A 119 7.47 7.68 -9.89
N ALA A 120 8.19 8.21 -10.88
CA ALA A 120 7.88 7.96 -12.29
C ALA A 120 8.01 6.46 -12.65
N PHE A 121 9.01 5.78 -12.10
CA PHE A 121 9.15 4.33 -12.26
C PHE A 121 7.95 3.58 -11.66
N ILE A 122 7.57 3.88 -10.42
CA ILE A 122 6.40 3.27 -9.77
C ILE A 122 5.14 3.54 -10.60
N TYR A 123 4.94 4.78 -11.03
CA TYR A 123 3.81 5.19 -11.86
C TYR A 123 3.74 4.37 -13.16
N SER A 124 4.87 4.13 -13.83
CA SER A 124 4.90 3.31 -15.06
C SER A 124 4.53 1.83 -14.83
N LYS A 125 4.64 1.33 -13.59
CA LYS A 125 4.38 -0.06 -13.22
C LYS A 125 3.06 -0.26 -12.47
N LYS A 126 2.43 0.82 -11.99
CA LYS A 126 1.15 0.72 -11.28
C LYS A 126 0.07 0.21 -12.23
N LYS A 127 -0.71 -0.73 -11.72
CA LYS A 127 -1.94 -1.26 -12.34
C LYS A 127 -2.92 -1.45 -11.20
N MET A 128 -4.20 -1.17 -11.44
CA MET A 128 -5.25 -1.21 -10.42
C MET A 128 -5.09 -2.43 -9.50
N GLY A 129 -4.95 -2.18 -8.20
CA GLY A 129 -4.87 -3.21 -7.16
C GLY A 129 -3.56 -4.00 -7.10
N ASN A 130 -2.53 -3.65 -7.89
CA ASN A 130 -1.21 -4.24 -7.74
C ASN A 130 -0.37 -3.52 -6.65
N ALA A 131 0.77 -4.12 -6.28
CA ALA A 131 1.62 -3.59 -5.22
C ALA A 131 2.19 -2.18 -5.51
N TYR A 132 2.46 -1.85 -6.77
CA TYR A 132 2.94 -0.50 -7.14
C TYR A 132 1.84 0.55 -7.01
N ASP A 133 0.60 0.18 -7.33
CA ASP A 133 -0.58 1.04 -7.19
C ASP A 133 -0.82 1.40 -5.72
N PHE A 134 -0.83 0.41 -4.83
CA PHE A 134 -0.93 0.65 -3.38
C PHE A 134 0.25 1.44 -2.83
N LEU A 135 1.48 1.16 -3.27
CA LEU A 135 2.64 1.91 -2.80
C LEU A 135 2.57 3.39 -3.20
N TYR A 136 2.18 3.65 -4.45
CA TYR A 136 1.98 5.01 -4.95
C TYR A 136 0.86 5.72 -4.19
N PHE A 137 -0.28 5.05 -4.03
CA PHE A 137 -1.44 5.54 -3.28
C PHE A 137 -1.09 5.88 -1.83
N HIS A 138 -0.39 4.99 -1.12
CA HIS A 138 -0.01 5.22 0.28
C HIS A 138 0.97 6.39 0.45
N ILE A 139 1.93 6.57 -0.46
CA ILE A 139 2.82 7.74 -0.43
C ILE A 139 2.02 9.02 -0.69
N SER A 140 1.08 8.99 -1.66
CA SER A 140 0.18 10.10 -1.95
C SER A 140 -0.64 10.49 -0.73
N GLN A 141 -1.33 9.53 -0.12
CA GLN A 141 -2.17 9.75 1.07
C GLN A 141 -1.37 10.22 2.28
N TYR A 142 -0.14 9.73 2.45
CA TYR A 142 0.73 10.19 3.51
C TYR A 142 1.08 11.67 3.34
N LEU A 143 1.45 12.09 2.13
CA LEU A 143 1.81 13.46 1.80
C LEU A 143 0.60 14.43 1.76
N GLU A 144 -0.61 13.91 1.58
CA GLU A 144 -1.88 14.65 1.72
C GLU A 144 -2.30 14.84 3.19
N SER A 145 -1.74 14.06 4.11
CA SER A 145 -2.11 14.11 5.53
C SER A 145 -1.45 15.28 6.26
N GLU A 146 -1.89 15.53 7.50
CA GLU A 146 -1.31 16.54 8.40
C GLU A 146 -0.07 16.03 9.17
N ILE A 147 0.42 14.82 8.85
CA ILE A 147 1.54 14.19 9.55
C ILE A 147 2.88 14.79 9.13
N PRO A 148 3.19 14.92 7.82
CA PRO A 148 4.40 15.60 7.37
C PRO A 148 4.52 17.00 7.98
N ALA A 149 5.69 17.30 8.53
CA ALA A 149 5.97 18.61 9.08
C ALA A 149 6.85 19.41 8.11
N ARG A 150 6.62 20.73 8.04
CA ARG A 150 7.49 21.70 7.31
C ARG A 150 7.51 21.52 5.79
N ILE A 151 6.55 20.79 5.23
CA ILE A 151 6.28 20.74 3.80
C ILE A 151 4.84 21.18 3.53
N PRO A 152 4.54 21.78 2.37
CA PRO A 152 3.15 21.96 1.98
C PRO A 152 2.48 20.59 1.88
N PRO A 153 1.23 20.43 2.38
CA PRO A 153 0.49 19.20 2.13
C PRO A 153 0.24 19.06 0.63
N LYS A 154 0.25 17.83 0.14
CA LYS A 154 -0.12 17.58 -1.26
C LYS A 154 -1.59 17.94 -1.46
N GLU A 155 -1.88 18.71 -2.51
CA GLU A 155 -3.24 18.99 -2.97
C GLU A 155 -3.98 17.68 -3.29
N LYS A 156 -5.21 17.51 -2.79
CA LYS A 156 -5.96 16.25 -2.92
C LYS A 156 -6.22 15.83 -4.36
N ASP A 157 -6.56 16.80 -5.22
CA ASP A 157 -6.94 16.54 -6.62
C ASP A 157 -5.74 16.43 -7.58
N LYS A 158 -4.52 16.66 -7.08
CA LYS A 158 -3.29 16.63 -7.89
C LYS A 158 -2.61 15.27 -7.79
N ASP A 159 -2.20 14.70 -8.92
CA ASP A 159 -1.43 13.45 -8.92
C ASP A 159 -0.09 13.64 -8.20
N LEU A 160 0.37 12.61 -7.49
CA LEU A 160 1.60 12.66 -6.70
C LEU A 160 2.84 13.05 -7.53
N ALA A 161 3.02 12.51 -8.74
CA ALA A 161 4.18 12.81 -9.57
C ALA A 161 4.11 14.25 -10.08
N GLU A 162 2.92 14.69 -10.51
CA GLU A 162 2.69 16.07 -10.94
C GLU A 162 2.95 17.08 -9.80
N TRP A 163 2.52 16.75 -8.58
CA TRP A 163 2.79 17.58 -7.43
C TRP A 163 4.29 17.66 -7.13
N VAL A 164 4.99 16.52 -7.08
CA VAL A 164 6.44 16.47 -6.78
C VAL A 164 7.26 17.28 -7.79
N ILE A 165 6.94 17.23 -9.08
CA ILE A 165 7.66 18.02 -10.10
C ILE A 165 7.36 19.51 -10.05
N SER A 166 6.27 19.92 -9.39
CA SER A 166 5.88 21.33 -9.23
C SER A 166 6.56 22.02 -8.04
N LEU A 167 7.25 21.28 -7.18
CA LEU A 167 7.92 21.81 -5.99
C LEU A 167 9.17 22.60 -6.34
N ASP A 168 9.46 23.64 -5.55
CA ASP A 168 10.76 24.28 -5.60
C ASP A 168 11.87 23.36 -5.03
N SER A 169 13.14 23.73 -5.24
CA SER A 169 14.28 22.89 -4.84
C SER A 169 14.36 22.63 -3.33
N LEU A 170 13.91 23.57 -2.49
CA LEU A 170 13.93 23.42 -1.04
C LEU A 170 12.81 22.48 -0.58
N GLN A 171 11.60 22.70 -1.09
CA GLN A 171 10.45 21.84 -0.84
C GLN A 171 10.71 20.40 -1.31
N TYR A 172 11.25 20.22 -2.52
CA TYR A 172 11.58 18.92 -3.07
C TYR A 172 12.55 18.14 -2.18
N ARG A 173 13.55 18.82 -1.61
CA ARG A 173 14.49 18.20 -0.66
C ARG A 173 13.80 17.75 0.62
N TYR A 174 12.99 18.62 1.23
CA TYR A 174 12.24 18.25 2.44
C TYR A 174 11.26 17.12 2.20
N VAL A 175 10.55 17.13 1.07
CA VAL A 175 9.64 16.04 0.67
C VAL A 175 10.42 14.74 0.47
N THR A 176 11.61 14.79 -0.14
CA THR A 176 12.46 13.61 -0.32
C THR A 176 12.87 13.00 1.02
N GLU A 177 13.34 13.83 1.97
CA GLU A 177 13.70 13.38 3.32
C GLU A 177 12.49 12.81 4.08
N GLU A 178 11.34 13.47 3.97
CA GLU A 178 10.08 13.06 4.60
C GLU A 178 9.59 11.70 4.08
N VAL A 179 9.60 11.51 2.76
CA VAL A 179 9.23 10.23 2.14
C VAL A 179 10.20 9.13 2.57
N LEU A 180 11.51 9.39 2.61
CA LEU A 180 12.48 8.40 3.09
C LEU A 180 12.24 8.02 4.57
N ALA A 181 11.95 8.99 5.43
CA ALA A 181 11.62 8.73 6.84
C ALA A 181 10.36 7.90 7.00
N PHE A 182 9.31 8.21 6.24
CA PHE A 182 8.08 7.41 6.19
C PHE A 182 8.33 5.99 5.69
N LEU A 183 9.07 5.83 4.58
CA LEU A 183 9.35 4.52 4.00
C LEU A 183 10.20 3.63 4.91
N ASN A 184 11.04 4.20 5.78
CA ASN A 184 11.76 3.44 6.80
C ASN A 184 10.78 2.74 7.77
N TRP A 185 9.74 3.44 8.23
CA TRP A 185 8.69 2.83 9.04
C TRP A 185 7.87 1.81 8.24
N LEU A 186 7.46 2.17 7.03
CA LEU A 186 6.67 1.30 6.16
C LEU A 186 7.39 -0.02 5.88
N LYS A 187 8.69 0.03 5.63
CA LYS A 187 9.55 -1.14 5.44
C LYS A 187 9.53 -2.06 6.65
N ARG A 188 9.75 -1.51 7.86
CA ARG A 188 9.80 -2.31 9.09
C ARG A 188 8.48 -3.02 9.36
N PHE A 189 7.35 -2.35 9.18
CA PHE A 189 6.04 -2.97 9.33
C PHE A 189 5.76 -4.00 8.23
N ALA A 190 6.08 -3.70 6.97
CA ALA A 190 5.93 -4.67 5.89
C ALA A 190 6.77 -5.93 6.12
N GLU A 191 7.98 -5.80 6.67
CA GLU A 191 8.84 -6.94 6.98
C GLU A 191 8.30 -7.80 8.12
N GLY A 192 7.69 -7.19 9.14
CA GLY A 192 7.20 -7.88 10.34
C GLY A 192 5.75 -8.36 10.28
N MET A 193 4.91 -7.79 9.42
CA MET A 193 3.47 -8.11 9.34
C MET A 193 3.10 -8.96 8.11
N ILE A 194 3.93 -8.93 7.06
CA ILE A 194 3.71 -9.74 5.86
C ILE A 194 4.62 -10.95 5.93
N GLU A 195 4.00 -12.11 6.16
CA GLU A 195 4.65 -13.41 6.09
C GLU A 195 5.07 -13.69 4.64
N VAL A 196 6.29 -14.19 4.46
CA VAL A 196 6.76 -14.72 3.18
C VAL A 196 6.75 -16.23 3.33
N GLY A 197 6.14 -16.94 2.39
CA GLY A 197 6.03 -18.40 2.42
C GLY A 197 7.38 -19.11 2.35
N GLY A 198 8.08 -19.15 3.48
CA GLY A 198 9.34 -19.85 3.70
C GLY A 198 9.36 -20.45 5.10
N GLU A 199 9.26 -21.78 5.12
CA GLU A 199 9.62 -22.72 6.20
C GLU A 199 8.72 -22.77 7.44
N GLU A 200 7.61 -23.52 7.32
CA GLU A 200 7.37 -24.70 8.16
C GLU A 200 7.27 -25.94 7.26
#